data_AF-A0A7X8J0C9-F1
#
_entry.id   AF-A0A7X8J0C9-F1
#
_cell.length_a   1.000
_cell.length_b   1.000
_cell.length_c   1.000
_cell.angle_alpha   90.00
_cell.angle_beta   90.00
_cell.angle_gamma   90.00
#
_symmetry.space_group_name_H-M   'P 1'
#
loop_
_entity.id
_entity.type
_entity.pdbx_description
1 polymer ?
#
loop_
_entity_poly.entity_id
_entity_poly.type
_entity_poly.pdbx_seq_one_letter_code
_entity_poly.pdbx_strand_id
1 'polypeptide(L)'
;MSVNRKYWFTTVLLSLFIIISGCAKTHIAKEKEQKTGSIVVESNNTNSSYTEEKDNANGSYNEDTSNINNHSPNKSTQEDETLSSTNEIDKTGQLYEDDGIAQSDKTNEADGEAESDKTSEEDGIDKSDETKDTDGADVTSNNQSHLLVINGLVRVQDVDPNILVELRYATEDNFTGKIVYPNEVCVLRESTAKKLANANKDLMEMGYKLKVWDAYRPVYVQRIFYEIVPDSRFVANPDKGGSKHNRGTAVDVTLVDMEGNELEMPSGFDDFTGKGSRSNKDISENAKRNVEILTNVMIKNGFTTISTEWWHYNDSDSDKYNIIDVDLDKFLDDDELAIQTLPYVDTLVSMADTIGNSRQVILVAGDNHQQNKAKLYAYEKYDDTWQKAFEPMDAVVGLNGLTNNKVEGDKKSPVGVFSIYRCFGRYENPGTKLSYTQFNEDEYWVDDMKSEFYNTYQKGPVEQRWDSAEDLYAIGDPYKYFIVIEYNTENPIVGKGSAIFLHIWKGEDSHTAGCTAISEENLMKIIKWLDPSSQPLIIQFHADDVHSIHQVDNHAVHNHKVKSIT
;
A
#
# COMPACT_ATOMS: atom_id res chain seq x y z
N MET A 1 36.63 23.01 -72.74
CA MET A 1 36.87 22.47 -71.37
C MET A 1 36.05 21.19 -71.19
N SER A 2 36.32 20.39 -70.15
CA SER A 2 35.82 19.01 -69.91
C SER A 2 34.30 18.82 -70.17
N VAL A 3 33.73 17.73 -70.74
CA VAL A 3 33.99 16.26 -70.69
C VAL A 3 33.64 15.71 -69.28
N ASN A 4 32.80 14.68 -69.04
CA ASN A 4 32.43 13.51 -69.86
C ASN A 4 30.99 12.95 -69.64
N ARG A 5 30.67 11.95 -70.49
CA ARG A 5 29.67 10.86 -70.44
C ARG A 5 29.58 10.12 -69.07
N LYS A 6 28.44 9.58 -68.58
CA LYS A 6 27.56 8.43 -69.00
C LYS A 6 28.07 7.04 -68.50
N TYR A 7 27.17 6.03 -68.34
CA TYR A 7 27.38 4.58 -67.96
C TYR A 7 27.39 4.23 -66.44
N TRP A 8 26.99 3.03 -65.95
CA TRP A 8 25.95 2.04 -66.37
C TRP A 8 25.62 0.94 -65.30
N PHE A 9 24.62 0.13 -65.63
CA PHE A 9 24.06 -1.14 -65.10
C PHE A 9 24.88 -2.16 -64.24
N THR A 10 24.20 -2.68 -63.19
CA THR A 10 24.00 -4.08 -62.70
C THR A 10 25.09 -5.18 -62.66
N THR A 11 25.17 -5.88 -61.52
CA THR A 11 25.56 -7.31 -61.28
C THR A 11 25.46 -7.58 -59.74
N VAL A 12 25.24 -8.76 -59.10
CA VAL A 12 25.01 -10.21 -59.38
C VAL A 12 23.93 -10.69 -58.34
N LEU A 13 22.94 -11.59 -58.48
CA LEU A 13 22.45 -12.57 -59.48
C LEU A 13 22.81 -14.08 -59.26
N LEU A 14 21.87 -14.84 -58.64
CA LEU A 14 21.69 -16.33 -58.61
C LEU A 14 22.33 -17.18 -57.48
N SER A 15 21.49 -17.74 -56.59
CA SER A 15 21.52 -19.11 -55.96
C SER A 15 20.62 -19.12 -54.70
N LEU A 16 19.77 -20.11 -54.40
CA LEU A 16 19.34 -21.32 -55.14
C LEU A 16 17.84 -21.58 -54.84
N PHE A 17 17.15 -22.37 -55.66
CA PHE A 17 15.73 -22.72 -55.51
C PHE A 17 15.56 -24.25 -55.67
N ILE A 18 14.43 -24.81 -55.20
CA ILE A 18 13.99 -26.22 -55.37
C ILE A 18 14.75 -27.28 -54.55
N ILE A 19 14.05 -27.88 -53.58
CA ILE A 19 13.57 -29.28 -53.63
C ILE A 19 12.17 -29.31 -53.00
N ILE A 20 11.29 -30.18 -53.51
CA ILE A 20 9.83 -30.15 -53.27
C ILE A 20 9.34 -31.54 -52.82
N SER A 21 8.26 -31.55 -52.02
CA SER A 21 7.40 -32.67 -51.65
C SER A 21 7.96 -33.74 -50.68
N GLY A 22 7.22 -33.88 -49.59
CA GLY A 22 7.34 -34.92 -48.59
C GLY A 22 7.10 -36.36 -49.06
N CYS A 23 7.16 -37.26 -48.09
CA CYS A 23 6.71 -38.65 -48.22
C CYS A 23 5.96 -39.04 -46.94
N ALA A 24 4.99 -39.94 -47.05
CA ALA A 24 4.24 -40.48 -45.92
C ALA A 24 4.33 -42.01 -45.94
N LYS A 25 4.13 -42.65 -44.77
CA LYS A 25 4.02 -44.12 -44.57
C LYS A 25 5.37 -44.86 -44.77
N THR A 26 5.67 -46.01 -44.13
CA THR A 26 4.84 -46.99 -43.40
C THR A 26 5.68 -47.92 -42.51
N HIS A 27 5.04 -48.52 -41.48
CA HIS A 27 5.47 -49.77 -40.78
C HIS A 27 6.82 -49.71 -40.00
N ILE A 28 7.16 -50.62 -39.07
CA ILE A 28 6.75 -52.02 -38.79
C ILE A 28 6.38 -52.23 -37.31
N ALA A 29 5.48 -53.17 -37.03
CA ALA A 29 5.02 -53.52 -35.68
C ALA A 29 5.90 -54.58 -34.97
N LYS A 30 5.81 -54.65 -33.63
CA LYS A 30 6.17 -55.82 -32.83
C LYS A 30 5.32 -55.91 -31.56
N GLU A 31 4.59 -57.00 -31.41
CA GLU A 31 3.88 -57.35 -30.18
C GLU A 31 4.84 -57.95 -29.13
N LYS A 32 4.50 -57.84 -27.84
CA LYS A 32 4.46 -59.03 -26.96
C LYS A 32 3.75 -58.81 -25.61
N GLU A 33 2.68 -59.59 -25.43
CA GLU A 33 2.31 -60.35 -24.22
C GLU A 33 2.33 -59.68 -22.83
N GLN A 34 1.10 -59.47 -22.33
CA GLN A 34 0.62 -59.62 -20.94
C GLN A 34 1.59 -60.14 -19.86
N LYS A 35 1.44 -59.57 -18.65
CA LYS A 35 1.16 -60.40 -17.47
C LYS A 35 0.30 -59.66 -16.42
N THR A 36 -0.53 -60.44 -15.72
CA THR A 36 -1.51 -59.99 -14.73
C THR A 36 -0.93 -59.88 -13.32
N GLY A 37 -1.53 -59.04 -12.48
CA GLY A 37 -1.16 -58.91 -11.06
C GLY A 37 -2.16 -58.06 -10.27
N SER A 38 -3.30 -58.64 -9.90
CA SER A 38 -4.28 -57.97 -9.02
C SER A 38 -3.85 -58.07 -7.55
N ILE A 39 -3.97 -56.97 -6.80
CA ILE A 39 -4.05 -56.99 -5.33
C ILE A 39 -5.23 -56.09 -4.93
N VAL A 40 -6.03 -56.58 -3.99
CA VAL A 40 -7.16 -55.87 -3.36
C VAL A 40 -6.83 -55.69 -1.88
N VAL A 41 -7.02 -54.47 -1.37
CA VAL A 41 -7.17 -54.16 0.07
C VAL A 41 -8.19 -53.02 0.10
N GLU A 42 -9.48 -53.30 0.27
CA GLU A 42 -10.17 -53.48 1.56
C GLU A 42 -10.07 -52.28 2.50
N SER A 43 -11.16 -51.50 2.52
CA SER A 43 -11.47 -50.54 3.58
C SER A 43 -11.81 -51.28 4.88
N ASN A 44 -11.33 -50.77 6.03
CA ASN A 44 -11.86 -51.16 7.33
C ASN A 44 -12.31 -49.92 8.12
N ASN A 45 -13.43 -50.06 8.81
CA ASN A 45 -14.11 -49.03 9.59
C ASN A 45 -14.27 -49.56 11.03
N THR A 46 -14.03 -48.72 12.04
CA THR A 46 -14.20 -49.10 13.45
C THR A 46 -14.94 -48.01 14.24
N ASN A 47 -16.21 -48.29 14.57
CA ASN A 47 -17.03 -47.48 15.47
C ASN A 47 -16.65 -47.67 16.94
N SER A 48 -16.94 -46.63 17.75
CA SER A 48 -17.41 -46.74 19.14
C SER A 48 -18.29 -45.52 19.40
N SER A 49 -19.62 -45.63 19.46
CA SER A 49 -20.43 -45.84 20.69
C SER A 49 -20.03 -44.90 21.85
N TYR A 50 -20.95 -44.15 22.48
CA TYR A 50 -22.27 -44.59 22.99
C TYR A 50 -23.37 -43.49 23.03
N THR A 51 -24.62 -43.90 22.72
CA THR A 51 -25.93 -43.75 23.44
C THR A 51 -26.13 -42.64 24.50
N GLU A 52 -27.30 -42.02 24.75
CA GLU A 52 -28.72 -42.06 24.26
C GLU A 52 -29.56 -40.93 24.96
N GLU A 53 -30.87 -40.64 24.80
CA GLU A 53 -31.98 -41.31 24.07
C GLU A 53 -33.12 -40.38 23.51
N LYS A 54 -33.78 -39.54 24.35
CA LYS A 54 -35.13 -38.90 24.15
C LYS A 54 -35.25 -37.56 24.95
N ASP A 55 -36.26 -36.68 24.84
CA ASP A 55 -37.67 -36.84 24.45
C ASP A 55 -38.37 -35.54 23.91
N ASN A 56 -39.67 -35.63 23.60
CA ASN A 56 -40.57 -34.64 22.95
C ASN A 56 -40.93 -33.37 23.76
N ALA A 57 -41.32 -32.28 23.07
CA ALA A 57 -42.64 -31.59 23.24
C ALA A 57 -42.86 -30.37 22.30
N ASN A 58 -44.15 -29.99 22.09
CA ASN A 58 -44.60 -28.85 21.26
C ASN A 58 -44.99 -27.59 22.07
N GLY A 59 -44.98 -26.42 21.41
CA GLY A 59 -45.65 -25.17 21.84
C GLY A 59 -44.90 -23.94 21.27
N SER A 60 -45.37 -23.19 20.25
CA SER A 60 -46.64 -22.47 20.08
C SER A 60 -46.94 -21.47 21.19
N TYR A 61 -46.75 -20.17 20.93
CA TYR A 61 -47.82 -19.17 20.81
C TYR A 61 -47.28 -17.83 20.24
N ASN A 62 -48.17 -16.98 19.74
CA ASN A 62 -47.90 -15.66 19.13
C ASN A 62 -47.93 -14.51 20.16
N GLU A 63 -47.74 -13.28 19.65
CA GLU A 63 -48.42 -12.04 20.10
C GLU A 63 -47.93 -11.42 21.45
N ASP A 64 -47.88 -10.09 21.64
CA ASP A 64 -47.95 -8.98 20.65
C ASP A 64 -47.30 -7.67 21.17
N THR A 65 -47.40 -6.61 20.36
CA THR A 65 -47.07 -5.19 20.59
C THR A 65 -47.11 -4.59 22.03
N SER A 66 -46.28 -3.58 22.29
CA SER A 66 -46.70 -2.16 22.45
C SER A 66 -45.82 -1.28 23.37
N ASN A 67 -45.83 0.04 23.10
CA ASN A 67 -45.11 1.11 23.82
C ASN A 67 -45.67 1.39 25.23
N ILE A 68 -44.88 2.08 26.08
CA ILE A 68 -45.22 3.45 26.57
C ILE A 68 -44.07 4.10 27.37
N ASN A 69 -43.96 5.43 27.28
CA ASN A 69 -42.99 6.27 27.98
C ASN A 69 -43.24 6.35 29.51
N ASN A 70 -42.20 6.64 30.32
CA ASN A 70 -42.02 8.01 30.88
C ASN A 70 -40.85 8.22 31.89
N HIS A 71 -40.25 9.41 31.78
CA HIS A 71 -39.73 10.30 32.84
C HIS A 71 -38.75 9.83 33.94
N SER A 72 -37.56 10.45 33.91
CA SER A 72 -36.75 10.88 35.07
C SER A 72 -37.51 11.97 35.90
N PRO A 73 -37.07 12.43 37.11
CA PRO A 73 -35.66 12.71 37.48
C PRO A 73 -35.27 12.51 38.98
N ASN A 74 -34.07 13.03 39.30
CA ASN A 74 -33.44 13.29 40.62
C ASN A 74 -32.57 12.18 41.26
N LYS A 75 -31.55 12.49 42.09
CA LYS A 75 -30.64 13.67 42.22
C LYS A 75 -29.65 13.41 43.37
N SER A 76 -28.36 13.77 43.21
CA SER A 76 -27.32 13.82 44.27
C SER A 76 -27.03 12.45 44.96
N THR A 77 -25.89 12.22 45.62
CA THR A 77 -24.88 13.11 46.25
C THR A 77 -23.43 12.82 45.84
N GLN A 78 -22.56 13.83 46.00
CA GLN A 78 -21.13 13.62 46.27
C GLN A 78 -20.94 13.47 47.78
N GLU A 79 -19.87 12.81 48.21
CA GLU A 79 -19.03 13.26 49.33
C GLU A 79 -17.63 12.65 49.20
N ASP A 80 -16.61 13.41 49.61
CA ASP A 80 -15.20 12.99 49.59
C ASP A 80 -14.87 12.09 50.81
N GLU A 81 -13.80 11.30 50.71
CA GLU A 81 -12.62 11.56 51.57
C GLU A 81 -11.35 10.86 51.08
N THR A 82 -10.21 11.32 51.58
CA THR A 82 -8.86 10.93 51.11
C THR A 82 -8.18 9.96 52.08
N LEU A 83 -7.18 9.21 51.61
CA LEU A 83 -5.95 8.96 52.38
C LEU A 83 -4.83 8.31 51.54
N SER A 84 -3.61 8.79 51.75
CA SER A 84 -2.34 8.08 51.45
C SER A 84 -1.96 7.23 52.69
N SER A 85 -0.99 6.31 52.71
CA SER A 85 -0.01 5.76 51.75
C SER A 85 0.65 4.55 52.44
N THR A 86 1.41 3.74 51.70
CA THR A 86 2.68 3.17 52.21
C THR A 86 3.59 2.71 51.09
N ASN A 87 4.90 2.75 51.32
CA ASN A 87 5.90 2.10 50.47
C ASN A 87 6.13 0.67 50.96
N GLU A 88 6.52 -0.24 50.06
CA GLU A 88 7.49 -1.27 50.41
C GLU A 88 8.76 -1.11 49.56
N ILE A 89 9.86 -1.65 50.08
CA ILE A 89 11.22 -1.48 49.59
C ILE A 89 11.70 -2.87 49.19
N ASP A 90 12.46 -2.97 48.09
CA ASP A 90 13.52 -3.97 48.07
C ASP A 90 14.83 -3.42 47.49
N LYS A 91 15.95 -4.02 47.90
CA LYS A 91 17.32 -3.61 47.59
C LYS A 91 18.18 -4.83 47.28
N THR A 92 18.64 -4.95 46.04
CA THR A 92 19.95 -5.54 45.66
C THR A 92 20.13 -5.41 44.14
N GLY A 93 21.30 -5.09 43.57
CA GLY A 93 22.50 -4.52 44.20
C GLY A 93 23.78 -4.83 43.42
N GLN A 94 24.48 -3.78 42.97
CA GLN A 94 25.91 -3.77 42.58
C GLN A 94 26.32 -4.65 41.37
N LEU A 95 27.35 -4.34 40.57
CA LEU A 95 28.24 -3.17 40.43
C LEU A 95 28.84 -3.23 39.01
N TYR A 96 29.33 -2.10 38.46
CA TYR A 96 30.71 -1.96 37.96
C TYR A 96 30.98 -0.53 37.49
N GLU A 97 31.76 0.17 38.31
CA GLU A 97 32.62 1.34 38.04
C GLU A 97 33.71 0.98 37.00
N ASP A 98 34.46 1.89 36.36
CA ASP A 98 34.49 3.37 36.20
C ASP A 98 35.50 3.67 35.05
N ASP A 99 35.52 4.89 34.50
CA ASP A 99 36.71 5.57 33.94
C ASP A 99 36.32 6.97 33.43
N GLY A 100 36.03 7.91 34.35
CA GLY A 100 35.81 9.32 34.03
C GLY A 100 37.11 10.14 33.86
N ILE A 101 37.02 11.41 33.43
CA ILE A 101 38.06 12.43 33.69
C ILE A 101 37.52 13.87 33.69
N ALA A 102 37.93 14.62 34.72
CA ALA A 102 37.98 16.09 34.87
C ALA A 102 36.74 16.97 34.54
N GLN A 103 36.10 17.48 35.60
CA GLN A 103 35.42 18.80 35.59
C GLN A 103 36.42 19.96 35.44
N SER A 104 35.90 21.13 35.01
CA SER A 104 36.41 22.43 35.44
C SER A 104 35.24 23.35 35.82
N ASP A 105 35.17 23.74 37.09
CA ASP A 105 34.04 24.50 37.65
C ASP A 105 34.10 26.02 37.37
N LYS A 106 32.98 26.69 37.71
CA LYS A 106 32.78 28.15 37.97
C LYS A 106 32.39 29.00 36.74
N THR A 107 31.42 29.92 36.84
CA THR A 107 30.56 30.32 37.99
C THR A 107 29.22 30.88 37.51
N ASN A 108 28.19 30.80 38.35
CA ASN A 108 26.93 31.54 38.14
C ASN A 108 27.15 33.05 38.37
N GLU A 109 26.46 33.87 37.58
CA GLU A 109 25.74 35.06 38.07
C GLU A 109 24.58 35.35 37.11
N ALA A 110 23.50 35.94 37.62
CA ALA A 110 22.28 36.26 36.88
C ALA A 110 21.68 37.53 37.44
N ASP A 111 21.00 38.33 36.60
CA ASP A 111 19.95 39.29 36.97
C ASP A 111 19.47 40.08 35.73
N GLY A 112 18.30 40.72 35.85
CA GLY A 112 18.04 42.01 35.17
C GLY A 112 17.08 42.01 33.97
N GLU A 113 15.80 42.26 34.23
CA GLU A 113 14.78 42.68 33.26
C GLU A 113 15.04 44.10 32.72
N ALA A 114 14.54 44.44 31.51
CA ALA A 114 13.74 45.66 31.25
C ALA A 114 13.36 45.83 29.76
N GLU A 115 12.24 46.51 29.50
CA GLU A 115 11.70 46.83 28.17
C GLU A 115 12.31 48.13 27.58
N SER A 116 12.25 48.30 26.25
CA SER A 116 11.61 49.51 25.68
C SER A 116 11.28 49.40 24.18
N ASP A 117 10.01 49.66 23.89
CA ASP A 117 9.39 49.93 22.59
C ASP A 117 10.03 51.13 21.83
N LYS A 118 10.18 51.02 20.50
CA LYS A 118 9.68 52.08 19.57
C LYS A 118 9.67 51.76 18.07
N THR A 119 8.51 52.09 17.49
CA THR A 119 8.23 52.55 16.12
C THR A 119 9.00 53.83 15.76
N SER A 120 9.07 54.37 14.53
CA SER A 120 8.77 53.95 13.13
C SER A 120 9.13 55.15 12.24
N GLU A 121 9.43 54.98 10.95
CA GLU A 121 8.97 55.95 9.92
C GLU A 121 9.12 55.38 8.50
N GLU A 122 8.15 55.69 7.65
CA GLU A 122 8.17 55.44 6.21
C GLU A 122 8.63 56.70 5.48
N ASP A 123 9.24 56.57 4.31
CA ASP A 123 9.12 57.59 3.27
C ASP A 123 9.30 56.95 1.88
N GLY A 124 8.57 57.43 0.89
CA GLY A 124 8.63 56.90 -0.49
C GLY A 124 8.17 57.94 -1.51
N ILE A 125 8.27 57.62 -2.81
CA ILE A 125 7.47 58.16 -3.95
C ILE A 125 8.13 57.73 -5.29
N ASP A 126 7.57 56.68 -5.90
CA ASP A 126 6.97 56.70 -7.24
C ASP A 126 7.47 57.75 -8.28
N LYS A 127 8.00 57.31 -9.46
CA LYS A 127 7.23 57.37 -10.75
C LYS A 127 7.89 56.89 -12.06
N SER A 128 6.99 56.35 -12.90
CA SER A 128 6.86 56.42 -14.38
C SER A 128 7.76 55.59 -15.31
N ASP A 129 7.05 54.97 -16.27
CA ASP A 129 7.49 54.24 -17.47
C ASP A 129 8.32 55.07 -18.48
N GLU A 130 9.12 54.39 -19.31
CA GLU A 130 8.78 54.20 -20.74
C GLU A 130 9.58 53.03 -21.37
N THR A 131 9.07 52.47 -22.47
CA THR A 131 9.58 51.22 -23.09
C THR A 131 10.54 51.45 -24.27
N LYS A 132 11.40 50.44 -24.54
CA LYS A 132 11.89 50.11 -25.89
C LYS A 132 12.57 48.75 -25.99
N ASP A 133 12.33 48.09 -27.11
CA ASP A 133 12.85 46.77 -27.46
C ASP A 133 14.31 46.81 -27.93
N THR A 134 15.07 45.75 -27.61
CA THR A 134 16.12 45.18 -28.48
C THR A 134 16.23 43.68 -28.23
N ASP A 135 16.32 42.88 -29.29
CA ASP A 135 16.46 41.42 -29.21
C ASP A 135 17.76 40.96 -28.53
N GLY A 136 17.71 39.83 -27.82
CA GLY A 136 18.88 39.23 -27.17
C GLY A 136 18.53 37.99 -26.35
N ALA A 137 18.17 36.89 -27.01
CA ALA A 137 17.86 35.64 -26.33
C ALA A 137 19.13 34.94 -25.81
N ASP A 138 19.33 34.98 -24.50
CA ASP A 138 20.22 34.05 -23.77
C ASP A 138 19.38 33.28 -22.75
N VAL A 139 19.10 32.00 -23.05
CA VAL A 139 18.32 31.11 -22.19
C VAL A 139 19.30 30.26 -21.38
N THR A 140 19.76 30.81 -20.26
CA THR A 140 20.46 30.03 -19.23
C THR A 140 19.49 29.54 -18.16
N SER A 141 19.67 28.29 -17.75
CA SER A 141 18.72 27.53 -16.93
C SER A 141 18.70 27.97 -15.46
N ASN A 142 17.51 28.02 -14.87
CA ASN A 142 17.33 27.91 -13.43
C ASN A 142 16.11 27.01 -13.13
N ASN A 143 16.34 25.70 -13.12
CA ASN A 143 15.39 24.71 -12.64
C ASN A 143 16.06 23.95 -11.48
N GLN A 144 16.01 24.51 -10.28
CA GLN A 144 16.48 23.81 -9.08
C GLN A 144 15.38 22.84 -8.65
N SER A 145 15.66 21.55 -8.69
CA SER A 145 14.82 20.53 -8.06
C SER A 145 14.72 20.82 -6.56
N HIS A 146 13.49 20.94 -6.06
CA HIS A 146 13.23 21.15 -4.65
C HIS A 146 13.36 19.80 -3.93
N LEU A 147 14.28 19.69 -2.96
CA LEU A 147 14.43 18.47 -2.17
C LEU A 147 13.11 18.08 -1.48
N LEU A 148 12.73 16.81 -1.53
CA LEU A 148 11.55 16.32 -0.83
C LEU A 148 11.88 16.14 0.66
N VAL A 149 11.28 16.99 1.51
CA VAL A 149 11.51 16.99 2.97
C VAL A 149 10.25 16.54 3.69
N ILE A 150 10.28 15.40 4.38
CA ILE A 150 9.14 14.86 5.15
C ILE A 150 9.57 14.60 6.59
N ASN A 151 8.89 15.24 7.54
CA ASN A 151 9.23 15.24 8.98
C ASN A 151 10.71 15.59 9.29
N GLY A 152 11.41 16.27 8.36
CA GLY A 152 12.82 16.63 8.46
C GLY A 152 13.81 15.52 8.02
N LEU A 153 13.32 14.47 7.36
CA LEU A 153 14.11 13.52 6.57
C LEU A 153 14.15 13.97 5.10
N VAL A 154 15.20 13.53 4.38
CA VAL A 154 15.38 13.61 2.92
C VAL A 154 16.07 12.33 2.43
N ARG A 155 15.96 12.00 1.14
CA ARG A 155 16.80 10.93 0.55
C ARG A 155 18.27 11.35 0.51
N VAL A 156 19.15 10.38 0.66
CA VAL A 156 20.60 10.58 0.60
C VAL A 156 21.07 10.91 -0.82
N GLN A 157 20.51 10.25 -1.84
CA GLN A 157 20.90 10.42 -3.24
C GLN A 157 20.52 11.79 -3.82
N ASP A 158 19.43 12.42 -3.33
CA ASP A 158 19.04 13.78 -3.71
C ASP A 158 20.05 14.83 -3.20
N VAL A 159 20.74 14.53 -2.10
CA VAL A 159 21.74 15.40 -1.46
C VAL A 159 23.15 15.13 -2.01
N ASP A 160 23.48 13.87 -2.32
CA ASP A 160 24.66 13.50 -3.11
C ASP A 160 24.41 12.20 -3.91
N PRO A 161 24.20 12.28 -5.24
CA PRO A 161 23.94 11.11 -6.09
C PRO A 161 25.20 10.25 -6.33
N ASN A 162 26.36 10.64 -5.80
CA ASN A 162 27.58 9.83 -5.83
C ASN A 162 27.69 8.85 -4.65
N ILE A 163 26.74 8.90 -3.69
CA ILE A 163 26.63 7.88 -2.63
C ILE A 163 25.89 6.67 -3.18
N LEU A 164 26.52 5.49 -3.09
CA LEU A 164 25.87 4.24 -3.44
C LEU A 164 24.90 3.83 -2.32
N VAL A 165 23.79 3.21 -2.70
CA VAL A 165 22.81 2.63 -1.79
C VAL A 165 22.68 1.16 -2.14
N GLU A 166 22.62 0.31 -1.11
CA GLU A 166 22.36 -1.13 -1.21
C GLU A 166 21.74 -1.56 0.13
N LEU A 167 20.47 -1.22 0.36
CA LEU A 167 19.85 -1.36 1.69
C LEU A 167 19.65 -2.84 2.01
N ARG A 168 20.49 -3.39 2.89
CA ARG A 168 20.57 -4.84 3.13
C ARG A 168 19.25 -5.43 3.62
N TYR A 169 18.50 -4.66 4.40
CA TYR A 169 17.17 -5.04 4.90
C TYR A 169 16.04 -4.94 3.86
N ALA A 170 16.28 -4.35 2.68
CA ALA A 170 15.39 -4.42 1.51
C ALA A 170 15.67 -5.65 0.61
N THR A 171 16.67 -6.46 0.97
CA THR A 171 17.08 -7.68 0.25
C THR A 171 16.97 -8.91 1.15
N GLU A 172 17.20 -10.13 0.61
CA GLU A 172 17.38 -11.33 1.45
C GLU A 172 18.79 -11.42 2.09
N ASP A 173 19.76 -10.61 1.66
CA ASP A 173 21.16 -10.65 2.11
C ASP A 173 21.39 -9.83 3.39
N ASN A 174 20.70 -10.25 4.46
CA ASN A 174 20.82 -9.74 5.83
C ASN A 174 20.58 -10.86 6.87
N PHE A 175 20.84 -10.59 8.16
CA PHE A 175 20.77 -11.59 9.24
C PHE A 175 19.42 -12.31 9.42
N THR A 176 18.32 -11.74 8.92
CA THR A 176 16.98 -12.35 9.01
C THR A 176 16.70 -13.36 7.90
N GLY A 177 17.47 -13.32 6.79
CA GLY A 177 17.21 -14.08 5.57
C GLY A 177 15.88 -13.71 4.88
N LYS A 178 15.40 -12.48 5.07
CA LYS A 178 14.13 -11.96 4.55
C LYS A 178 14.25 -10.48 4.21
N ILE A 179 13.43 -10.04 3.25
CA ILE A 179 13.13 -8.63 3.04
C ILE A 179 12.28 -8.13 4.22
N VAL A 180 12.67 -7.00 4.82
CA VAL A 180 11.98 -6.37 5.97
C VAL A 180 11.70 -4.88 5.73
N TYR A 181 12.48 -4.20 4.88
CA TYR A 181 12.13 -2.88 4.36
C TYR A 181 11.22 -3.05 3.14
N PRO A 182 10.23 -2.16 2.91
CA PRO A 182 9.29 -2.27 1.79
C PRO A 182 9.96 -1.94 0.44
N ASN A 183 11.04 -1.16 0.47
CA ASN A 183 11.73 -0.60 -0.69
C ASN A 183 13.19 -0.24 -0.33
N GLU A 184 13.97 0.25 -1.31
CA GLU A 184 15.39 0.64 -1.15
C GLU A 184 15.58 2.15 -0.83
N VAL A 185 14.58 2.80 -0.22
CA VAL A 185 14.62 4.24 0.07
C VAL A 185 15.60 4.57 1.21
N CYS A 186 16.80 5.02 0.85
CA CYS A 186 17.80 5.50 1.79
C CYS A 186 17.55 6.97 2.16
N VAL A 187 16.92 7.21 3.32
CA VAL A 187 16.66 8.55 3.87
C VAL A 187 17.37 8.79 5.20
N LEU A 188 17.73 10.04 5.47
CA LEU A 188 18.36 10.52 6.70
C LEU A 188 17.80 11.91 7.05
N ARG A 189 18.06 12.42 8.27
CA ARG A 189 17.81 13.82 8.60
C ARG A 189 18.55 14.71 7.61
N GLU A 190 17.95 15.81 7.18
CA GLU A 190 18.55 16.72 6.18
C GLU A 190 19.96 17.20 6.58
N SER A 191 20.18 17.49 7.87
CA SER A 191 21.49 17.79 8.45
C SER A 191 22.47 16.62 8.37
N THR A 192 22.04 15.41 8.73
CA THR A 192 22.86 14.19 8.68
C THR A 192 23.19 13.78 7.24
N ALA A 193 22.25 13.87 6.31
CA ALA A 193 22.48 13.65 4.88
C ALA A 193 23.53 14.63 4.33
N LYS A 194 23.46 15.91 4.71
CA LYS A 194 24.47 16.92 4.34
C LYS A 194 25.85 16.64 4.97
N LYS A 195 25.92 16.09 6.20
CA LYS A 195 27.19 15.58 6.76
C LYS A 195 27.73 14.39 5.95
N LEU A 196 26.87 13.45 5.56
CA LEU A 196 27.25 12.27 4.79
C LEU A 196 27.77 12.62 3.39
N ALA A 197 27.13 13.57 2.70
CA ALA A 197 27.59 14.11 1.42
C ALA A 197 28.99 14.74 1.51
N ASN A 198 29.28 15.50 2.58
CA ASN A 198 30.62 16.04 2.80
C ASN A 198 31.66 14.94 3.08
N ALA A 199 31.28 13.88 3.81
CA ALA A 199 32.13 12.71 4.02
C ALA A 199 32.39 11.94 2.71
N ASN A 200 31.38 11.75 1.86
CA ASN A 200 31.54 11.12 0.55
C ASN A 200 32.45 11.95 -0.36
N LYS A 201 32.29 13.27 -0.37
CA LYS A 201 33.17 14.19 -1.11
C LYS A 201 34.63 14.08 -0.67
N ASP A 202 34.89 14.09 0.63
CA ASP A 202 36.24 13.89 1.18
C ASP A 202 36.86 12.54 0.73
N LEU A 203 36.05 11.49 0.63
CA LEU A 203 36.49 10.18 0.14
C LEU A 203 36.72 10.15 -1.38
N MET A 204 35.92 10.88 -2.16
CA MET A 204 36.12 11.02 -3.62
C MET A 204 37.43 11.76 -3.93
N GLU A 205 37.84 12.74 -3.12
CA GLU A 205 39.16 13.37 -3.21
C GLU A 205 40.32 12.38 -2.90
N MET A 206 40.03 11.24 -2.27
CA MET A 206 40.97 10.13 -2.01
C MET A 206 40.85 8.95 -2.99
N GLY A 207 39.88 8.97 -3.91
CA GLY A 207 39.63 7.89 -4.87
C GLY A 207 38.67 6.79 -4.40
N TYR A 208 37.76 7.10 -3.48
CA TYR A 208 36.74 6.18 -2.94
C TYR A 208 35.35 6.82 -2.92
N LYS A 209 34.30 6.02 -2.70
CA LYS A 209 32.95 6.51 -2.38
C LYS A 209 32.37 5.73 -1.19
N LEU A 210 31.30 6.26 -0.59
CA LEU A 210 30.47 5.53 0.36
C LEU A 210 29.47 4.62 -0.37
N LYS A 211 29.21 3.45 0.21
CA LYS A 211 27.98 2.67 0.02
C LYS A 211 27.24 2.59 1.35
N VAL A 212 25.95 2.87 1.34
CA VAL A 212 25.05 2.78 2.50
C VAL A 212 24.32 1.43 2.51
N TRP A 213 24.40 0.72 3.63
CA TRP A 213 23.73 -0.55 3.90
C TRP A 213 22.50 -0.41 4.81
N ASP A 214 22.48 0.58 5.70
CA ASP A 214 21.28 1.05 6.42
C ASP A 214 21.36 2.54 6.79
N ALA A 215 20.20 3.17 6.97
CA ALA A 215 20.03 4.60 7.26
C ALA A 215 18.86 4.80 8.25
N TYR A 216 17.87 5.66 7.95
CA TYR A 216 16.63 5.72 8.72
C TYR A 216 15.88 4.39 8.69
N ARG A 217 15.42 3.96 9.87
CA ARG A 217 14.68 2.71 10.09
C ARG A 217 13.31 3.04 10.71
N PRO A 218 12.18 2.67 10.10
CA PRO A 218 10.86 2.77 10.73
C PRO A 218 10.77 1.99 12.06
N VAL A 219 9.89 2.40 12.95
CA VAL A 219 9.77 1.82 14.30
C VAL A 219 9.23 0.39 14.24
N TYR A 220 8.35 0.08 13.27
CA TYR A 220 7.87 -1.28 13.06
C TYR A 220 9.00 -2.26 12.68
N VAL A 221 9.98 -1.83 11.86
CA VAL A 221 11.13 -2.68 11.50
C VAL A 221 12.02 -2.93 12.72
N GLN A 222 12.24 -1.93 13.57
CA GLN A 222 12.97 -2.11 14.83
C GLN A 222 12.26 -3.11 15.77
N ARG A 223 10.91 -3.19 15.73
CA ARG A 223 10.15 -4.21 16.44
C ARG A 223 10.34 -5.60 15.84
N ILE A 224 10.27 -5.75 14.51
CA ILE A 224 10.54 -7.02 13.81
C ILE A 224 11.95 -7.54 14.15
N PHE A 225 12.98 -6.68 14.10
CA PHE A 225 14.35 -7.10 14.45
C PHE A 225 14.46 -7.55 15.90
N TYR A 226 13.77 -6.88 16.83
CA TYR A 226 13.79 -7.26 18.25
C TYR A 226 13.01 -8.55 18.54
N GLU A 227 11.99 -8.87 17.73
CA GLU A 227 11.26 -10.15 17.81
C GLU A 227 12.09 -11.32 17.25
N ILE A 228 12.95 -11.08 16.25
CA ILE A 228 13.86 -12.09 15.69
C ILE A 228 15.11 -12.27 16.57
N VAL A 229 15.69 -11.18 17.07
CA VAL A 229 16.87 -11.16 17.96
C VAL A 229 16.55 -10.32 19.21
N PRO A 230 15.91 -10.91 20.24
CA PRO A 230 15.55 -10.22 21.48
C PRO A 230 16.74 -10.03 22.44
N ASP A 231 17.88 -9.58 21.91
CA ASP A 231 19.12 -9.34 22.66
C ASP A 231 19.57 -7.89 22.50
N SER A 232 19.42 -7.11 23.56
CA SER A 232 19.75 -5.67 23.60
C SER A 232 21.25 -5.35 23.47
N ARG A 233 22.12 -6.35 23.29
CA ARG A 233 23.53 -6.17 22.91
C ARG A 233 23.73 -6.01 21.40
N PHE A 234 22.74 -6.40 20.60
CA PHE A 234 22.78 -6.38 19.13
C PHE A 234 21.60 -5.61 18.53
N VAL A 235 20.40 -5.71 19.13
CA VAL A 235 19.19 -5.01 18.65
C VAL A 235 18.60 -4.15 19.75
N ALA A 236 18.61 -2.82 19.55
CA ALA A 236 18.03 -1.86 20.48
C ALA A 236 16.56 -2.19 20.78
N ASN A 237 16.19 -2.25 22.07
CA ASN A 237 14.82 -2.54 22.48
C ASN A 237 13.90 -1.35 22.10
N PRO A 238 12.85 -1.55 21.28
CA PRO A 238 12.01 -0.45 20.78
C PRO A 238 11.28 0.27 21.94
N ASP A 239 10.85 -0.48 22.95
CA ASP A 239 10.10 0.02 24.10
C ASP A 239 10.99 0.70 25.17
N LYS A 240 12.31 0.82 24.91
CA LYS A 240 13.30 1.51 25.77
C LYS A 240 14.04 2.67 25.09
N GLY A 241 13.38 3.37 24.16
CA GLY A 241 13.93 4.56 23.50
C GLY A 241 14.63 4.30 22.16
N GLY A 242 14.39 3.11 21.59
CA GLY A 242 14.68 2.75 20.21
C GLY A 242 16.14 2.85 19.77
N SER A 243 16.34 2.80 18.46
CA SER A 243 17.63 3.00 17.79
C SER A 243 17.84 4.47 17.41
N LYS A 244 19.10 4.88 17.18
CA LYS A 244 19.42 6.14 16.52
C LYS A 244 19.08 6.12 15.01
N HIS A 245 18.90 4.94 14.43
CA HIS A 245 18.28 4.77 13.11
C HIS A 245 16.83 5.26 13.09
N ASN A 246 16.04 5.02 14.15
CA ASN A 246 14.65 5.52 14.25
C ASN A 246 14.54 7.04 14.43
N ARG A 247 15.67 7.76 14.59
CA ARG A 247 15.75 9.22 14.59
C ARG A 247 16.13 9.79 13.22
N GLY A 248 16.60 8.96 12.29
CA GLY A 248 17.20 9.35 11.00
C GLY A 248 18.63 9.89 11.14
N THR A 249 19.32 9.57 12.24
CA THR A 249 20.61 10.17 12.65
C THR A 249 21.71 9.14 12.83
N ALA A 250 21.55 7.94 12.25
CA ALA A 250 22.54 6.89 12.21
C ALA A 250 22.61 6.32 10.79
N VAL A 251 23.76 5.81 10.40
CA VAL A 251 24.00 5.23 9.08
C VAL A 251 25.05 4.12 9.18
N ASP A 252 24.80 3.03 8.48
CA ASP A 252 25.69 1.89 8.35
C ASP A 252 26.30 1.91 6.95
N VAL A 253 27.63 2.00 6.86
CA VAL A 253 28.33 2.24 5.59
C VAL A 253 29.58 1.38 5.41
N THR A 254 29.90 1.12 4.14
CA THR A 254 31.19 0.60 3.68
C THR A 254 31.86 1.57 2.69
N LEU A 255 33.10 1.26 2.35
CA LEU A 255 33.93 2.00 1.39
C LEU A 255 33.99 1.23 0.07
N VAL A 256 33.74 1.91 -1.04
CA VAL A 256 33.91 1.37 -2.41
C VAL A 256 34.98 2.15 -3.17
N ASP A 257 35.53 1.54 -4.23
CA ASP A 257 36.37 2.26 -5.21
C ASP A 257 35.52 3.17 -6.13
N MET A 258 36.16 3.88 -7.06
CA MET A 258 35.46 4.79 -7.97
C MET A 258 34.54 4.05 -8.94
N GLU A 259 34.83 2.78 -9.22
CA GLU A 259 34.06 1.86 -10.03
C GLU A 259 32.83 1.28 -9.28
N GLY A 260 32.86 1.26 -7.95
CA GLY A 260 31.76 0.80 -7.07
C GLY A 260 31.98 -0.57 -6.41
N ASN A 261 33.16 -1.19 -6.55
CA ASN A 261 33.49 -2.45 -5.89
C ASN A 261 33.77 -2.21 -4.39
N GLU A 262 33.28 -3.08 -3.52
CA GLU A 262 33.53 -2.99 -2.08
C GLU A 262 34.98 -3.32 -1.72
N LEU A 263 35.55 -2.51 -0.82
CA LEU A 263 36.89 -2.73 -0.28
C LEU A 263 36.88 -3.78 0.84
N GLU A 264 38.02 -4.45 1.02
CA GLU A 264 38.25 -5.36 2.15
C GLU A 264 38.04 -4.62 3.49
N MET A 265 37.20 -5.16 4.37
CA MET A 265 36.81 -4.58 5.66
C MET A 265 36.91 -5.61 6.80
N PRO A 266 36.87 -5.18 8.09
CA PRO A 266 37.12 -6.07 9.24
C PRO A 266 36.22 -7.31 9.37
N SER A 267 35.01 -7.24 8.82
CA SER A 267 34.03 -8.34 8.75
C SER A 267 33.03 -8.08 7.62
N GLY A 268 32.07 -8.99 7.42
CA GLY A 268 30.81 -8.63 6.74
C GLY A 268 29.95 -7.71 7.61
N PHE A 269 28.88 -7.17 7.01
CA PHE A 269 27.79 -6.51 7.72
C PHE A 269 27.09 -7.49 8.68
N ASP A 270 26.51 -6.99 9.78
CA ASP A 270 25.83 -7.77 10.82
C ASP A 270 26.64 -8.96 11.40
N ASP A 271 27.99 -8.89 11.41
CA ASP A 271 28.85 -9.90 12.06
C ASP A 271 28.86 -9.77 13.60
N PHE A 272 27.79 -10.30 14.20
CA PHE A 272 27.60 -10.39 15.66
C PHE A 272 28.56 -11.36 16.38
N THR A 273 29.54 -11.98 15.69
CA THR A 273 30.52 -12.88 16.34
C THR A 273 31.62 -12.13 17.11
N GLY A 274 31.57 -10.80 17.12
CA GLY A 274 32.56 -9.91 17.74
C GLY A 274 33.62 -9.40 16.76
N LYS A 275 33.71 -9.97 15.55
CA LYS A 275 34.58 -9.49 14.48
C LYS A 275 34.18 -8.12 13.95
N GLY A 276 32.89 -7.77 14.04
CA GLY A 276 32.39 -6.43 13.76
C GLY A 276 33.01 -5.32 14.62
N SER A 277 33.64 -5.66 15.76
CA SER A 277 34.23 -4.67 16.66
C SER A 277 35.41 -3.93 16.03
N ARG A 278 35.42 -2.60 16.20
CA ARG A 278 36.56 -1.72 15.86
C ARG A 278 37.83 -2.04 16.66
N SER A 279 37.74 -2.88 17.69
CA SER A 279 38.87 -3.35 18.50
C SER A 279 39.31 -4.80 18.19
N ASN A 280 38.71 -5.43 17.15
CA ASN A 280 39.10 -6.75 16.67
C ASN A 280 40.59 -6.77 16.28
N LYS A 281 41.31 -7.79 16.74
CA LYS A 281 42.76 -7.97 16.49
C LYS A 281 43.05 -8.88 15.30
N ASP A 282 42.08 -9.70 14.91
CA ASP A 282 42.20 -10.66 13.82
C ASP A 282 41.69 -10.03 12.52
N ILE A 283 42.28 -8.88 12.15
CA ILE A 283 41.99 -8.10 10.94
C ILE A 283 43.24 -8.00 10.06
N SER A 284 43.06 -7.91 8.74
CA SER A 284 44.19 -7.66 7.83
C SER A 284 44.63 -6.19 7.89
N GLU A 285 45.88 -5.90 7.52
CA GLU A 285 46.35 -4.50 7.43
C GLU A 285 45.61 -3.70 6.32
N ASN A 286 45.04 -4.37 5.32
CA ASN A 286 44.14 -3.75 4.34
C ASN A 286 42.83 -3.33 4.99
N ALA A 287 42.11 -4.28 5.61
CA ALA A 287 40.84 -4.04 6.30
C ALA A 287 40.97 -2.95 7.36
N LYS A 288 42.06 -3.01 8.14
CA LYS A 288 42.42 -2.01 9.13
C LYS A 288 42.65 -0.62 8.52
N ARG A 289 43.43 -0.51 7.45
CA ARG A 289 43.65 0.76 6.75
C ARG A 289 42.34 1.33 6.18
N ASN A 290 41.48 0.49 5.63
CA ASN A 290 40.23 0.91 5.00
C ASN A 290 39.21 1.40 6.04
N VAL A 291 39.07 0.70 7.16
CA VAL A 291 38.24 1.19 8.28
C VAL A 291 38.85 2.42 8.96
N GLU A 292 40.17 2.55 9.05
CA GLU A 292 40.83 3.76 9.55
C GLU A 292 40.55 4.97 8.64
N ILE A 293 40.61 4.83 7.31
CA ILE A 293 40.25 5.89 6.35
C ILE A 293 38.78 6.31 6.54
N LEU A 294 37.86 5.34 6.48
CA LEU A 294 36.42 5.57 6.65
C LEU A 294 36.11 6.25 7.99
N THR A 295 36.67 5.75 9.09
CA THR A 295 36.47 6.28 10.44
C THR A 295 36.95 7.72 10.57
N ASN A 296 38.15 8.02 10.06
CA ASN A 296 38.72 9.37 10.16
C ASN A 296 37.89 10.40 9.37
N VAL A 297 37.40 10.05 8.17
CA VAL A 297 36.58 10.97 7.37
C VAL A 297 35.17 11.14 7.93
N MET A 298 34.54 10.07 8.42
CA MET A 298 33.23 10.17 9.08
C MET A 298 33.31 11.04 10.34
N ILE A 299 34.32 10.84 11.20
CA ILE A 299 34.52 11.68 12.40
C ILE A 299 34.81 13.14 12.03
N LYS A 300 35.66 13.40 11.02
CA LYS A 300 35.94 14.76 10.51
C LYS A 300 34.65 15.50 10.11
N ASN A 301 33.67 14.78 9.57
CA ASN A 301 32.40 15.34 9.08
C ASN A 301 31.26 15.33 10.12
N GLY A 302 31.56 15.11 11.41
CA GLY A 302 30.59 15.25 12.49
C GLY A 302 29.77 14.00 12.79
N PHE A 303 30.33 12.81 12.50
CA PHE A 303 29.83 11.53 13.02
C PHE A 303 30.64 11.04 14.22
N THR A 304 30.10 10.03 14.90
CA THR A 304 30.65 9.35 16.07
C THR A 304 30.51 7.84 15.90
N THR A 305 31.43 7.07 16.46
CA THR A 305 31.50 5.60 16.33
C THR A 305 31.02 4.88 17.59
N ILE A 306 30.44 3.68 17.43
CA ILE A 306 30.37 2.69 18.52
C ILE A 306 31.50 1.65 18.38
N SER A 307 31.89 1.02 19.47
CA SER A 307 33.03 0.08 19.52
C SER A 307 32.69 -1.34 19.04
N THR A 308 31.41 -1.71 19.04
CA THR A 308 30.89 -3.03 18.64
C THR A 308 30.85 -3.25 17.14
N GLU A 309 30.71 -2.18 16.35
CA GLU A 309 30.38 -2.23 14.92
C GLU A 309 31.24 -1.22 14.14
N TRP A 310 31.97 -1.70 13.13
CA TRP A 310 32.87 -0.88 12.32
C TRP A 310 32.17 -0.12 11.19
N TRP A 311 31.02 -0.61 10.74
CA TRP A 311 30.18 -0.01 9.71
C TRP A 311 29.32 1.14 10.25
N HIS A 312 28.99 1.12 11.55
CA HIS A 312 27.98 1.98 12.15
C HIS A 312 28.50 3.35 12.61
N TYR A 313 27.82 4.42 12.18
CA TYR A 313 28.13 5.81 12.54
C TYR A 313 26.88 6.59 12.95
N ASN A 314 26.97 7.31 14.08
CA ASN A 314 25.92 8.19 14.60
C ASN A 314 26.27 9.65 14.36
N ASP A 315 25.31 10.46 13.95
CA ASP A 315 25.44 11.92 13.92
C ASP A 315 25.77 12.44 15.33
N SER A 316 26.78 13.32 15.46
CA SER A 316 27.15 13.96 16.74
C SER A 316 26.02 14.75 17.39
N ASP A 317 25.03 15.19 16.61
CA ASP A 317 23.86 15.95 17.01
C ASP A 317 22.62 15.06 17.23
N SER A 318 22.75 13.72 17.11
CA SER A 318 21.64 12.75 17.17
C SER A 318 20.70 12.92 18.36
N ASP A 319 21.22 13.28 19.54
CA ASP A 319 20.44 13.39 20.77
C ASP A 319 19.57 14.65 20.83
N LYS A 320 19.68 15.55 19.84
CA LYS A 320 18.74 16.67 19.61
C LYS A 320 17.45 16.24 18.90
N TYR A 321 17.39 15.02 18.38
CA TYR A 321 16.28 14.55 17.54
C TYR A 321 15.45 13.47 18.25
N ASN A 322 14.13 13.67 18.20
CA ASN A 322 13.17 12.65 18.59
C ASN A 322 13.14 11.49 17.58
N ILE A 323 12.73 10.31 18.06
CA ILE A 323 12.27 9.22 17.20
C ILE A 323 11.12 9.73 16.33
N ILE A 324 11.10 9.28 15.08
CA ILE A 324 10.00 9.50 14.15
C ILE A 324 9.62 8.16 13.51
N ASP A 325 8.34 7.97 13.27
CA ASP A 325 7.81 6.84 12.50
C ASP A 325 7.21 7.42 11.21
N VAL A 326 7.89 7.16 10.09
CA VAL A 326 7.59 7.70 8.77
C VAL A 326 7.72 6.55 7.79
N ASP A 327 6.72 6.39 6.94
CA ASP A 327 6.77 5.38 5.90
C ASP A 327 7.83 5.74 4.85
N LEU A 328 8.61 4.75 4.42
CA LEU A 328 9.67 4.91 3.43
C LEU A 328 9.10 5.15 2.03
N ASP A 329 7.91 4.60 1.73
CA ASP A 329 7.21 4.80 0.45
C ASP A 329 7.00 6.30 0.12
N LYS A 330 7.00 7.18 1.12
CA LYS A 330 6.72 8.62 0.97
C LYS A 330 7.84 9.42 0.29
N PHE A 331 9.01 8.83 0.02
CA PHE A 331 10.17 9.57 -0.51
C PHE A 331 10.64 9.13 -1.90
N LEU A 332 9.97 8.19 -2.55
CA LEU A 332 10.27 7.84 -3.95
C LEU A 332 9.93 9.04 -4.87
N ASP A 333 10.63 9.20 -6.00
CA ASP A 333 10.46 10.36 -6.91
C ASP A 333 9.15 10.30 -7.69
N ASP A 334 8.56 11.46 -7.98
CA ASP A 334 7.29 11.62 -8.71
C ASP A 334 7.26 10.95 -10.11
N ASP A 335 8.42 10.64 -10.73
CA ASP A 335 8.52 9.94 -12.02
C ASP A 335 8.55 8.40 -11.91
N GLU A 336 9.01 7.81 -10.78
CA GLU A 336 8.88 6.35 -10.52
C GLU A 336 7.66 6.03 -9.63
N LEU A 337 7.18 6.99 -8.83
CA LEU A 337 5.92 6.91 -8.07
C LEU A 337 4.66 7.23 -8.90
N ALA A 338 4.74 7.10 -10.23
CA ALA A 338 3.55 7.10 -11.10
C ALA A 338 2.58 5.93 -10.79
N ILE A 339 3.05 4.91 -10.05
CA ILE A 339 2.19 4.09 -9.19
C ILE A 339 2.27 4.65 -7.77
N GLN A 340 1.46 5.69 -7.48
CA GLN A 340 1.06 5.96 -6.10
C GLN A 340 0.57 4.65 -5.47
N THR A 341 0.71 4.49 -4.16
CA THR A 341 -0.01 3.47 -3.40
C THR A 341 -1.51 3.79 -3.33
N LEU A 342 -2.15 3.87 -4.51
CA LEU A 342 -3.58 3.87 -4.64
C LEU A 342 -4.05 2.54 -4.03
N PRO A 343 -4.88 2.53 -2.97
CA PRO A 343 -5.23 1.27 -2.34
C PRO A 343 -5.84 0.32 -3.39
N TYR A 344 -5.24 -0.86 -3.47
CA TYR A 344 -5.66 -1.95 -4.35
C TYR A 344 -5.30 -1.82 -5.86
N VAL A 345 -4.24 -1.09 -6.26
CA VAL A 345 -3.68 -1.23 -7.64
C VAL A 345 -3.28 -2.67 -7.91
N ASP A 346 -2.62 -3.34 -6.97
CA ASP A 346 -2.18 -4.74 -7.15
C ASP A 346 -3.36 -5.70 -7.35
N THR A 347 -4.53 -5.37 -6.79
CA THR A 347 -5.79 -6.06 -7.07
C THR A 347 -6.23 -5.84 -8.53
N LEU A 348 -6.12 -4.62 -9.08
CA LEU A 348 -6.40 -4.35 -10.49
C LEU A 348 -5.39 -5.05 -11.44
N VAL A 349 -4.13 -5.16 -11.03
CA VAL A 349 -3.05 -5.80 -11.82
C VAL A 349 -3.20 -7.32 -11.81
N SER A 350 -3.41 -7.93 -10.63
CA SER A 350 -3.65 -9.37 -10.51
C SER A 350 -4.98 -9.81 -11.15
N MET A 351 -6.00 -8.94 -11.16
CA MET A 351 -7.29 -9.21 -11.82
C MET A 351 -7.33 -8.80 -13.31
N ALA A 352 -6.18 -8.51 -13.95
CA ALA A 352 -6.13 -8.02 -15.34
C ALA A 352 -6.91 -8.88 -16.35
N ASP A 353 -6.82 -10.21 -16.27
CA ASP A 353 -7.59 -11.13 -17.14
C ASP A 353 -9.11 -11.07 -16.91
N THR A 354 -9.56 -10.66 -15.71
CA THR A 354 -10.99 -10.52 -15.36
C THR A 354 -11.52 -9.12 -15.70
N ILE A 355 -10.68 -8.10 -15.58
CA ILE A 355 -10.99 -6.68 -15.90
C ILE A 355 -10.90 -6.44 -17.42
N GLY A 356 -10.06 -7.18 -18.12
CA GLY A 356 -9.95 -7.20 -19.57
C GLY A 356 -9.62 -5.84 -20.17
N ASN A 357 -10.47 -5.37 -21.07
CA ASN A 357 -10.31 -4.08 -21.76
C ASN A 357 -10.93 -2.89 -21.00
N SER A 358 -11.38 -3.08 -19.76
CA SER A 358 -11.92 -1.97 -18.96
C SER A 358 -10.84 -0.92 -18.70
N ARG A 359 -11.23 0.35 -18.85
CA ARG A 359 -10.41 1.53 -18.54
C ARG A 359 -10.96 2.34 -17.38
N GLN A 360 -12.09 1.97 -16.78
CA GLN A 360 -12.67 2.63 -15.61
C GLN A 360 -13.16 1.59 -14.61
N VAL A 361 -12.64 1.61 -13.39
CA VAL A 361 -13.01 0.67 -12.34
C VAL A 361 -13.35 1.42 -11.06
N ILE A 362 -14.49 1.07 -10.48
CA ILE A 362 -14.84 1.40 -9.11
C ILE A 362 -14.47 0.21 -8.22
N LEU A 363 -13.66 0.42 -7.18
CA LEU A 363 -13.42 -0.57 -6.15
C LEU A 363 -14.22 -0.24 -4.89
N VAL A 364 -14.83 -1.23 -4.25
CA VAL A 364 -15.52 -1.11 -2.97
C VAL A 364 -14.90 -2.12 -2.01
N ALA A 365 -14.04 -1.63 -1.12
CA ALA A 365 -13.41 -2.43 -0.07
C ALA A 365 -14.24 -2.35 1.21
N GLY A 366 -14.82 -3.47 1.63
CA GLY A 366 -15.57 -3.56 2.89
C GLY A 366 -14.64 -3.61 4.10
N ASP A 367 -15.01 -2.89 5.17
CA ASP A 367 -14.32 -2.91 6.46
C ASP A 367 -14.71 -4.17 7.25
N ASN A 368 -13.75 -5.07 7.45
CA ASN A 368 -13.97 -6.32 8.19
C ASN A 368 -14.09 -6.12 9.71
N HIS A 369 -13.75 -4.94 10.25
CA HIS A 369 -14.00 -4.57 11.64
C HIS A 369 -15.35 -3.86 11.82
N GLN A 370 -15.90 -3.25 10.77
CA GLN A 370 -17.20 -2.56 10.78
C GLN A 370 -18.11 -3.09 9.67
N GLN A 371 -18.87 -4.15 9.98
CA GLN A 371 -19.62 -5.01 9.06
C GLN A 371 -20.36 -4.30 7.89
N ASN A 372 -20.93 -3.10 8.09
CA ASN A 372 -21.70 -2.36 7.08
C ASN A 372 -20.96 -1.16 6.43
N LYS A 373 -19.71 -0.88 6.81
CA LYS A 373 -18.90 0.23 6.29
C LYS A 373 -17.98 -0.23 5.14
N ALA A 374 -17.64 0.69 4.26
CA ALA A 374 -16.72 0.45 3.15
C ALA A 374 -16.00 1.74 2.73
N LYS A 375 -14.91 1.61 1.96
CA LYS A 375 -14.33 2.70 1.17
C LYS A 375 -14.52 2.40 -0.32
N LEU A 376 -14.92 3.43 -1.07
CA LEU A 376 -15.05 3.40 -2.52
C LEU A 376 -13.89 4.18 -3.17
N TYR A 377 -13.24 3.56 -4.15
CA TYR A 377 -12.13 4.12 -4.92
C TYR A 377 -12.53 4.16 -6.39
N ALA A 378 -12.09 5.18 -7.12
CA ALA A 378 -12.38 5.35 -8.54
C ALA A 378 -11.07 5.44 -9.33
N TYR A 379 -10.89 4.52 -10.27
CA TYR A 379 -9.65 4.36 -11.04
C TYR A 379 -9.89 4.41 -12.54
N GLU A 380 -8.99 5.07 -13.26
CA GLU A 380 -9.03 5.19 -14.71
C GLU A 380 -7.68 4.81 -15.33
N LYS A 381 -7.69 4.10 -16.44
CA LYS A 381 -6.49 3.58 -17.09
C LYS A 381 -6.01 4.53 -18.20
N TYR A 382 -4.82 5.06 -18.06
CA TYR A 382 -4.14 5.94 -19.02
C TYR A 382 -2.80 5.31 -19.42
N ASP A 383 -2.61 5.08 -20.72
CA ASP A 383 -1.40 4.47 -21.31
C ASP A 383 -0.92 3.21 -20.56
N ASP A 384 -1.89 2.32 -20.29
CA ASP A 384 -1.81 1.08 -19.50
C ASP A 384 -1.47 1.19 -18.01
N THR A 385 -1.29 2.40 -17.47
CA THR A 385 -1.19 2.68 -16.03
C THR A 385 -2.55 3.02 -15.41
N TRP A 386 -2.87 2.50 -14.22
CA TRP A 386 -4.06 2.89 -13.45
C TRP A 386 -3.79 4.15 -12.62
N GLN A 387 -4.70 5.12 -12.67
CA GLN A 387 -4.60 6.40 -11.97
C GLN A 387 -5.88 6.69 -11.16
N LYS A 388 -5.75 7.45 -10.07
CA LYS A 388 -6.87 7.90 -9.24
C LYS A 388 -7.73 8.91 -10.00
N ALA A 389 -9.02 8.64 -10.15
CA ALA A 389 -9.98 9.62 -10.68
C ALA A 389 -10.45 10.60 -9.59
N PHE A 390 -10.60 10.11 -8.35
CA PHE A 390 -11.05 10.89 -7.19
C PHE A 390 -10.44 10.34 -5.89
N GLU A 391 -10.32 11.18 -4.86
CA GLU A 391 -9.93 10.71 -3.52
C GLU A 391 -10.93 9.68 -2.94
N PRO A 392 -10.46 8.75 -2.07
CA PRO A 392 -11.29 7.69 -1.51
C PRO A 392 -12.56 8.22 -0.84
N MET A 393 -13.68 7.63 -1.19
CA MET A 393 -15.01 8.04 -0.76
C MET A 393 -15.51 7.10 0.33
N ASP A 394 -16.10 7.65 1.40
CA ASP A 394 -16.83 6.85 2.37
C ASP A 394 -18.08 6.23 1.77
N ALA A 395 -18.32 4.96 2.10
CA ALA A 395 -19.40 4.16 1.58
C ALA A 395 -20.02 3.26 2.66
N VAL A 396 -21.27 2.87 2.44
CA VAL A 396 -21.96 1.85 3.23
C VAL A 396 -22.49 0.75 2.32
N VAL A 397 -22.56 -0.46 2.85
CA VAL A 397 -23.03 -1.66 2.15
C VAL A 397 -24.29 -2.22 2.86
N GLY A 398 -24.72 -3.42 2.50
CA GLY A 398 -25.79 -4.13 3.21
C GLY A 398 -25.51 -4.25 4.71
N LEU A 399 -26.56 -4.19 5.54
CA LEU A 399 -26.47 -4.30 7.01
C LEU A 399 -25.60 -5.47 7.50
N ASN A 400 -25.67 -6.60 6.81
CA ASN A 400 -24.96 -7.83 7.15
C ASN A 400 -23.60 -7.99 6.43
N GLY A 401 -23.14 -6.93 5.75
CA GLY A 401 -21.85 -6.80 5.08
C GLY A 401 -21.78 -7.38 3.66
N LEU A 402 -20.56 -7.57 3.17
CA LEU A 402 -20.28 -8.19 1.88
C LEU A 402 -20.45 -9.73 1.91
N THR A 403 -20.70 -10.36 0.77
CA THR A 403 -20.67 -11.82 0.64
C THR A 403 -20.44 -12.38 -0.75
N ASN A 404 -19.67 -13.46 -0.82
CA ASN A 404 -19.56 -14.35 -1.98
C ASN A 404 -20.80 -15.25 -2.19
N ASN A 405 -21.68 -15.40 -1.19
CA ASN A 405 -22.81 -16.33 -1.19
C ASN A 405 -24.16 -15.61 -1.01
N LYS A 406 -24.42 -14.61 -1.87
CA LYS A 406 -25.64 -13.79 -1.86
C LYS A 406 -26.90 -14.66 -2.00
N VAL A 407 -27.91 -14.32 -1.22
CA VAL A 407 -29.28 -14.86 -1.22
C VAL A 407 -30.26 -13.69 -1.17
N GLU A 408 -31.50 -13.88 -1.62
CA GLU A 408 -32.51 -12.83 -1.52
C GLU A 408 -32.85 -12.46 -0.06
N GLY A 409 -33.00 -11.17 0.22
CA GLY A 409 -33.33 -10.65 1.55
C GLY A 409 -32.27 -10.85 2.65
N ASP A 410 -31.07 -11.38 2.33
CA ASP A 410 -29.99 -11.65 3.29
C ASP A 410 -29.35 -10.40 3.95
N LYS A 411 -29.72 -9.22 3.45
CA LYS A 411 -29.19 -7.89 3.81
C LYS A 411 -27.68 -7.72 3.56
N LYS A 412 -27.12 -8.44 2.59
CA LYS A 412 -25.70 -8.38 2.20
C LYS A 412 -25.50 -7.85 0.80
N SER A 413 -24.35 -7.23 0.56
CA SER A 413 -23.90 -6.78 -0.76
C SER A 413 -23.05 -7.87 -1.44
N PRO A 414 -23.18 -8.10 -2.76
CA PRO A 414 -22.46 -9.17 -3.43
C PRO A 414 -20.97 -8.83 -3.64
N VAL A 415 -20.08 -9.77 -3.32
CA VAL A 415 -18.66 -9.75 -3.71
C VAL A 415 -18.53 -10.22 -5.17
N GLY A 416 -17.63 -9.60 -5.92
CA GLY A 416 -17.34 -9.94 -7.32
C GLY A 416 -17.11 -8.72 -8.22
N VAL A 417 -17.02 -8.98 -9.53
CA VAL A 417 -16.83 -7.98 -10.60
C VAL A 417 -18.12 -7.85 -11.41
N PHE A 418 -18.64 -6.64 -11.55
CA PHE A 418 -19.93 -6.36 -12.20
C PHE A 418 -19.83 -5.18 -13.16
N SER A 419 -20.57 -5.23 -14.28
CA SER A 419 -20.67 -4.11 -15.22
C SER A 419 -21.56 -2.99 -14.67
N ILE A 420 -21.30 -1.74 -15.06
CA ILE A 420 -22.08 -0.56 -14.65
C ILE A 420 -22.39 0.37 -15.85
N TYR A 421 -23.25 -0.08 -16.77
CA TYR A 421 -23.54 0.62 -18.03
C TYR A 421 -24.87 1.40 -18.07
N ARG A 422 -25.66 1.39 -16.98
CA ARG A 422 -26.96 2.10 -16.86
C ARG A 422 -27.05 2.95 -15.60
N CYS A 423 -27.64 4.13 -15.75
CA CYS A 423 -27.97 5.06 -14.67
C CYS A 423 -29.47 5.36 -14.70
N PHE A 424 -30.06 5.53 -13.53
CA PHE A 424 -31.47 5.86 -13.33
C PHE A 424 -31.59 7.12 -12.46
N GLY A 425 -32.74 7.78 -12.51
CA GLY A 425 -33.06 8.85 -11.58
C GLY A 425 -34.47 9.40 -11.76
N ARG A 426 -34.94 10.12 -10.73
CA ARG A 426 -36.25 10.78 -10.71
C ARG A 426 -36.28 12.08 -11.54
N TYR A 427 -35.11 12.65 -11.78
CA TYR A 427 -34.90 13.93 -12.46
C TYR A 427 -34.29 13.73 -13.86
N GLU A 428 -34.10 14.82 -14.61
CA GLU A 428 -33.45 14.77 -15.93
C GLU A 428 -31.99 14.26 -15.83
N ASN A 429 -31.41 13.80 -16.95
CA ASN A 429 -30.03 13.30 -16.97
C ASN A 429 -29.07 14.38 -16.42
N PRO A 430 -28.34 14.13 -15.32
CA PRO A 430 -27.53 15.14 -14.65
C PRO A 430 -26.13 15.33 -15.27
N GLY A 431 -25.92 14.84 -16.51
CA GLY A 431 -24.66 14.89 -17.25
C GLY A 431 -23.91 13.56 -17.32
N THR A 432 -24.59 12.42 -17.17
CA THR A 432 -23.96 11.10 -17.36
C THR A 432 -23.87 10.73 -18.84
N LYS A 433 -22.78 10.01 -19.18
CA LYS A 433 -22.58 9.38 -20.49
C LYS A 433 -23.19 7.96 -20.55
N LEU A 434 -23.52 7.37 -19.40
CA LEU A 434 -24.18 6.06 -19.32
C LEU A 434 -25.58 6.12 -19.93
N SER A 435 -26.15 4.94 -20.26
CA SER A 435 -27.55 4.87 -20.68
C SER A 435 -28.46 5.30 -19.53
N TYR A 436 -29.16 6.43 -19.69
CA TYR A 436 -29.94 7.07 -18.63
C TYR A 436 -31.44 6.80 -18.77
N THR A 437 -32.06 6.34 -17.69
CA THR A 437 -33.52 6.15 -17.59
C THR A 437 -34.10 7.09 -16.52
N GLN A 438 -34.86 8.10 -16.95
CA GLN A 438 -35.70 8.84 -16.02
C GLN A 438 -36.94 8.01 -15.69
N PHE A 439 -37.24 7.87 -14.39
CA PHE A 439 -38.42 7.17 -13.88
C PHE A 439 -39.37 8.11 -13.13
N ASN A 440 -40.64 7.72 -13.07
CA ASN A 440 -41.73 8.46 -12.41
C ASN A 440 -42.51 7.50 -11.48
N GLU A 441 -43.74 7.89 -11.12
CA GLU A 441 -44.74 7.02 -10.48
C GLU A 441 -45.10 5.83 -11.39
N ASP A 442 -45.54 4.71 -10.80
CA ASP A 442 -45.79 3.41 -11.46
C ASP A 442 -44.55 2.78 -12.14
N GLU A 443 -43.36 2.93 -11.53
CA GLU A 443 -42.10 2.35 -12.02
C GLU A 443 -41.33 1.61 -10.91
N TYR A 444 -40.91 0.37 -11.22
CA TYR A 444 -40.54 -0.64 -10.22
C TYR A 444 -39.29 -1.42 -10.59
N TRP A 445 -38.59 -1.98 -9.60
CA TRP A 445 -37.64 -3.08 -9.79
C TRP A 445 -38.10 -4.30 -8.99
N VAL A 446 -38.44 -5.39 -9.68
CA VAL A 446 -39.14 -6.54 -9.07
C VAL A 446 -38.17 -7.41 -8.28
N ASP A 447 -38.46 -7.66 -6.99
CA ASP A 447 -37.71 -8.54 -6.09
C ASP A 447 -38.46 -9.86 -5.77
N ASP A 448 -39.74 -9.97 -6.17
CA ASP A 448 -40.55 -11.17 -5.97
C ASP A 448 -40.00 -12.39 -6.73
N MET A 449 -39.45 -13.35 -5.99
CA MET A 449 -38.93 -14.62 -6.47
C MET A 449 -39.97 -15.51 -7.21
N LYS A 450 -41.27 -15.22 -7.11
CA LYS A 450 -42.34 -15.93 -7.85
C LYS A 450 -42.65 -15.30 -9.19
N SER A 451 -42.25 -14.05 -9.41
CA SER A 451 -42.59 -13.29 -10.62
C SER A 451 -41.76 -13.73 -11.82
N GLU A 452 -42.39 -13.76 -13.00
CA GLU A 452 -41.66 -13.88 -14.27
C GLU A 452 -40.76 -12.66 -14.57
N PHE A 453 -40.95 -11.57 -13.81
CA PHE A 453 -40.18 -10.32 -13.91
C PHE A 453 -39.07 -10.20 -12.84
N TYR A 454 -38.77 -11.25 -12.06
CA TYR A 454 -37.77 -11.20 -10.98
C TYR A 454 -36.43 -10.58 -11.40
N ASN A 455 -35.91 -9.66 -10.57
CA ASN A 455 -34.74 -8.82 -10.79
C ASN A 455 -34.76 -8.00 -12.11
N THR A 456 -35.94 -7.59 -12.58
CA THR A 456 -36.06 -6.69 -13.73
C THR A 456 -36.78 -5.38 -13.39
N TYR A 457 -36.38 -4.33 -14.10
CA TYR A 457 -37.08 -3.04 -14.12
C TYR A 457 -38.38 -3.13 -14.93
N GLN A 458 -39.47 -2.64 -14.36
CA GLN A 458 -40.82 -2.69 -14.92
C GLN A 458 -41.53 -1.34 -14.84
N LYS A 459 -42.39 -1.06 -15.82
CA LYS A 459 -43.29 0.10 -15.84
C LYS A 459 -44.75 -0.36 -15.80
N GLY A 460 -45.63 0.53 -15.37
CA GLY A 460 -47.08 0.35 -15.36
C GLY A 460 -47.58 -0.41 -14.13
N PRO A 461 -48.90 -0.65 -14.06
CA PRO A 461 -49.54 -1.11 -12.84
C PRO A 461 -49.12 -2.54 -12.46
N VAL A 462 -49.20 -2.81 -11.15
CA VAL A 462 -48.76 -4.08 -10.56
C VAL A 462 -49.58 -5.27 -11.05
N GLU A 463 -50.92 -5.15 -11.16
CA GLU A 463 -51.84 -6.13 -11.77
C GLU A 463 -51.54 -7.64 -11.53
N GLN A 464 -51.15 -8.02 -10.30
CA GLN A 464 -50.77 -9.40 -9.92
C GLN A 464 -49.52 -9.96 -10.63
N ARG A 465 -48.69 -9.09 -11.23
CA ARG A 465 -47.43 -9.41 -11.90
C ARG A 465 -46.30 -9.75 -10.91
N TRP A 466 -46.39 -9.25 -9.69
CA TRP A 466 -45.50 -9.53 -8.56
C TRP A 466 -46.20 -9.27 -7.22
N ASP A 467 -45.81 -10.01 -6.17
CA ASP A 467 -46.22 -9.74 -4.79
C ASP A 467 -45.38 -8.62 -4.14
N SER A 468 -44.16 -8.37 -4.62
CA SER A 468 -43.22 -7.37 -4.11
C SER A 468 -42.32 -6.77 -5.20
N ALA A 469 -41.93 -5.51 -5.01
CA ALA A 469 -40.94 -4.79 -5.82
C ALA A 469 -40.43 -3.56 -5.06
N GLU A 470 -39.22 -3.09 -5.40
CA GLU A 470 -38.75 -1.75 -5.04
C GLU A 470 -39.50 -0.70 -5.88
N ASP A 471 -40.36 0.10 -5.24
CA ASP A 471 -41.03 1.26 -5.86
C ASP A 471 -40.02 2.41 -5.97
N LEU A 472 -39.50 2.63 -7.18
CA LEU A 472 -38.34 3.50 -7.41
C LEU A 472 -38.61 4.95 -6.99
N TYR A 473 -39.87 5.37 -7.03
CA TYR A 473 -40.31 6.74 -6.76
C TYR A 473 -40.65 6.96 -5.29
N ALA A 474 -41.29 6.00 -4.63
CA ALA A 474 -41.65 6.05 -3.22
C ALA A 474 -40.44 5.98 -2.28
N ILE A 475 -39.33 5.36 -2.72
CA ILE A 475 -38.07 5.28 -1.96
C ILE A 475 -37.44 6.65 -1.67
N GLY A 476 -37.69 7.64 -2.54
CA GLY A 476 -37.31 9.04 -2.33
C GLY A 476 -35.81 9.32 -2.54
N ASP A 477 -35.23 10.14 -1.66
CA ASP A 477 -33.87 10.70 -1.83
C ASP A 477 -32.76 9.68 -2.14
N PRO A 478 -32.73 8.45 -1.57
CA PRO A 478 -31.70 7.46 -1.92
C PRO A 478 -31.62 7.16 -3.42
N TYR A 479 -32.75 7.18 -4.13
CA TYR A 479 -32.86 6.85 -5.56
C TYR A 479 -33.05 8.09 -6.45
N LYS A 480 -32.85 9.30 -5.91
CA LYS A 480 -32.82 10.57 -6.67
C LYS A 480 -32.02 10.43 -7.97
N TYR A 481 -30.86 9.80 -7.87
CA TYR A 481 -30.12 9.13 -8.93
C TYR A 481 -29.51 7.83 -8.40
N PHE A 482 -29.34 6.81 -9.23
CA PHE A 482 -28.57 5.61 -8.92
C PHE A 482 -27.96 4.96 -10.17
N ILE A 483 -26.89 4.19 -10.00
CA ILE A 483 -26.26 3.36 -11.04
C ILE A 483 -26.66 1.90 -10.82
N VAL A 484 -27.03 1.19 -11.87
CA VAL A 484 -27.29 -0.26 -11.79
C VAL A 484 -25.96 -0.99 -11.69
N ILE A 485 -25.76 -1.71 -10.58
CA ILE A 485 -24.73 -2.75 -10.50
C ILE A 485 -25.35 -3.97 -11.16
N GLU A 486 -24.81 -4.42 -12.29
CA GLU A 486 -25.42 -5.46 -13.12
C GLU A 486 -25.17 -6.87 -12.55
N TYR A 487 -25.47 -7.03 -11.25
CA TYR A 487 -25.46 -8.27 -10.50
C TYR A 487 -26.77 -9.03 -10.74
N ASN A 488 -26.68 -10.26 -11.24
CA ASN A 488 -27.82 -11.16 -11.45
C ASN A 488 -28.91 -10.57 -12.37
N THR A 489 -28.63 -9.54 -13.18
CA THR A 489 -29.62 -8.83 -14.00
C THR A 489 -29.82 -9.43 -15.39
N GLU A 490 -28.77 -10.02 -15.98
CA GLU A 490 -28.86 -10.80 -17.21
C GLU A 490 -29.20 -12.26 -16.90
N ASN A 491 -30.32 -12.76 -17.44
CA ASN A 491 -30.85 -14.11 -17.21
C ASN A 491 -30.94 -14.46 -15.69
N PRO A 492 -31.74 -13.71 -14.92
CA PRO A 492 -31.70 -13.69 -13.45
C PRO A 492 -31.94 -15.06 -12.81
N ILE A 493 -31.04 -15.46 -11.91
CA ILE A 493 -31.20 -16.65 -11.08
C ILE A 493 -32.07 -16.28 -9.88
N VAL A 494 -33.27 -16.85 -9.82
CA VAL A 494 -34.25 -16.65 -8.75
C VAL A 494 -33.65 -16.90 -7.38
N GLY A 495 -33.84 -15.96 -6.46
CA GLY A 495 -33.39 -16.06 -5.07
C GLY A 495 -31.91 -15.77 -4.83
N LYS A 496 -31.16 -15.34 -5.86
CA LYS A 496 -29.75 -14.92 -5.71
C LYS A 496 -29.56 -13.46 -5.31
N GLY A 497 -30.63 -12.68 -5.16
CA GLY A 497 -30.56 -11.26 -4.84
C GLY A 497 -30.90 -10.40 -6.04
N SER A 498 -31.62 -9.32 -5.79
CA SER A 498 -32.13 -8.39 -6.79
C SER A 498 -31.92 -6.93 -6.37
N ALA A 499 -32.23 -5.99 -7.26
CA ALA A 499 -32.18 -4.55 -7.02
C ALA A 499 -30.86 -4.03 -6.38
N ILE A 500 -29.73 -4.51 -6.89
CA ILE A 500 -28.40 -4.11 -6.40
C ILE A 500 -27.92 -2.87 -7.18
N PHE A 501 -27.80 -1.74 -6.48
CA PHE A 501 -27.45 -0.44 -7.07
C PHE A 501 -26.28 0.22 -6.32
N LEU A 502 -25.66 1.22 -6.96
CA LEU A 502 -24.84 2.23 -6.31
C LEU A 502 -25.66 3.53 -6.23
N HIS A 503 -26.09 3.92 -5.03
CA HIS A 503 -27.09 4.98 -4.82
C HIS A 503 -26.71 5.97 -3.69
N ILE A 504 -27.57 6.94 -3.40
CA ILE A 504 -27.32 7.95 -2.35
C ILE A 504 -27.62 7.34 -0.98
N TRP A 505 -26.69 7.45 -0.03
CA TRP A 505 -26.86 6.94 1.33
C TRP A 505 -27.86 7.78 2.15
N LYS A 506 -28.32 7.26 3.29
CA LYS A 506 -29.14 8.05 4.25
C LYS A 506 -28.28 8.80 5.29
N GLY A 507 -26.97 8.75 5.13
CA GLY A 507 -25.96 9.24 6.07
C GLY A 507 -24.81 8.23 6.21
N GLU A 508 -23.68 8.67 6.73
CA GLU A 508 -22.46 7.86 6.86
C GLU A 508 -22.64 6.63 7.80
N ASP A 509 -23.50 6.74 8.82
CA ASP A 509 -23.84 5.65 9.74
C ASP A 509 -25.08 4.85 9.31
N SER A 510 -25.52 5.01 8.06
CA SER A 510 -26.62 4.20 7.51
C SER A 510 -26.13 2.84 6.99
N HIS A 511 -27.05 2.06 6.44
CA HIS A 511 -26.76 0.79 5.75
C HIS A 511 -27.81 0.58 4.67
N THR A 512 -27.57 -0.36 3.76
CA THR A 512 -28.53 -0.75 2.72
C THR A 512 -29.16 -2.12 3.05
N ALA A 513 -29.98 -2.65 2.13
CA ALA A 513 -30.41 -4.05 2.10
C ALA A 513 -29.56 -4.95 1.18
N GLY A 514 -28.53 -4.40 0.52
CA GLY A 514 -27.65 -5.11 -0.42
C GLY A 514 -27.00 -4.23 -1.49
N CYS A 515 -27.51 -3.01 -1.71
CA CYS A 515 -26.85 -1.98 -2.51
C CYS A 515 -25.52 -1.49 -1.89
N THR A 516 -24.71 -0.81 -2.69
CA THR A 516 -23.66 0.10 -2.20
C THR A 516 -24.25 1.52 -2.12
N ALA A 517 -23.87 2.33 -1.13
CA ALA A 517 -24.33 3.73 -1.07
C ALA A 517 -23.26 4.70 -0.56
N ILE A 518 -23.27 5.92 -1.13
CA ILE A 518 -22.30 7.01 -0.88
C ILE A 518 -23.03 8.37 -0.79
N SER A 519 -22.32 9.44 -0.43
CA SER A 519 -22.93 10.79 -0.41
C SER A 519 -23.40 11.26 -1.80
N GLU A 520 -24.42 12.13 -1.85
CA GLU A 520 -24.92 12.67 -3.14
C GLU A 520 -23.80 13.36 -3.94
N GLU A 521 -22.95 14.14 -3.26
CA GLU A 521 -21.81 14.83 -3.90
C GLU A 521 -20.87 13.83 -4.58
N ASN A 522 -20.56 12.72 -3.89
CA ASN A 522 -19.67 11.69 -4.39
C ASN A 522 -20.31 10.86 -5.50
N LEU A 523 -21.59 10.49 -5.37
CA LEU A 523 -22.34 9.85 -6.46
C LEU A 523 -22.39 10.75 -7.71
N MET A 524 -22.56 12.06 -7.52
CA MET A 524 -22.59 13.01 -8.64
C MET A 524 -21.23 13.23 -9.32
N LYS A 525 -20.10 12.96 -8.64
CA LYS A 525 -18.78 12.87 -9.28
C LYS A 525 -18.71 11.62 -10.16
N ILE A 526 -19.03 10.46 -9.60
CA ILE A 526 -19.01 9.15 -10.28
C ILE A 526 -19.92 9.15 -11.51
N ILE A 527 -21.20 9.54 -11.38
CA ILE A 527 -22.21 9.54 -12.46
C ILE A 527 -21.77 10.36 -13.68
N LYS A 528 -20.99 11.43 -13.49
CA LYS A 528 -20.49 12.30 -14.58
C LYS A 528 -19.16 11.84 -15.20
N TRP A 529 -18.34 11.14 -14.43
CA TRP A 529 -17.06 10.61 -14.86
C TRP A 529 -17.18 9.34 -15.71
N LEU A 530 -18.11 8.44 -15.32
CA LEU A 530 -18.31 7.15 -15.98
C LEU A 530 -18.63 7.30 -17.47
N ASP A 531 -17.87 6.58 -18.30
CA ASP A 531 -17.93 6.59 -19.76
C ASP A 531 -18.15 5.17 -20.29
N PRO A 532 -19.25 4.89 -21.03
CA PRO A 532 -19.52 3.54 -21.51
C PRO A 532 -18.48 3.04 -22.53
N SER A 533 -17.71 3.94 -23.17
CA SER A 533 -16.61 3.55 -24.06
C SER A 533 -15.38 3.02 -23.30
N SER A 534 -15.24 3.37 -22.02
CA SER A 534 -14.22 2.83 -21.10
C SER A 534 -14.61 1.48 -20.48
N GLN A 535 -15.76 0.89 -20.88
CA GLN A 535 -16.27 -0.41 -20.39
C GLN A 535 -16.25 -0.51 -18.85
N PRO A 536 -16.97 0.38 -18.13
CA PRO A 536 -16.76 0.56 -16.70
C PRO A 536 -17.27 -0.61 -15.86
N LEU A 537 -16.49 -0.96 -14.84
CA LEU A 537 -16.76 -2.04 -13.89
C LEU A 537 -16.85 -1.52 -12.46
N ILE A 538 -17.56 -2.25 -11.60
CA ILE A 538 -17.48 -2.15 -10.14
C ILE A 538 -17.04 -3.49 -9.56
N ILE A 539 -16.06 -3.47 -8.66
CA ILE A 539 -15.53 -4.65 -7.97
C ILE A 539 -15.74 -4.47 -6.47
N GLN A 540 -16.41 -5.42 -5.83
CA GLN A 540 -16.70 -5.39 -4.39
C GLN A 540 -16.00 -6.56 -3.70
N PHE A 541 -15.25 -6.31 -2.62
CA PHE A 541 -14.42 -7.31 -1.93
C PHE A 541 -14.17 -6.91 -0.46
N HIS A 542 -13.82 -7.88 0.39
CA HIS A 542 -13.38 -7.59 1.76
C HIS A 542 -11.93 -7.11 1.75
N ALA A 543 -11.58 -6.08 2.53
CA ALA A 543 -10.24 -5.48 2.49
C ALA A 543 -9.10 -6.51 2.70
N ASP A 544 -9.28 -7.47 3.62
CA ASP A 544 -8.28 -8.49 3.95
C ASP A 544 -8.11 -9.57 2.86
N ASP A 545 -9.11 -9.78 1.99
CA ASP A 545 -9.09 -10.83 0.95
C ASP A 545 -7.94 -10.60 -0.05
N VAL A 546 -7.45 -9.38 -0.19
CA VAL A 546 -6.36 -9.00 -1.11
C VAL A 546 -5.07 -9.74 -0.77
N HIS A 547 -4.76 -9.97 0.52
CA HIS A 547 -3.62 -10.79 0.93
C HIS A 547 -3.79 -12.29 0.61
N SER A 548 -5.01 -12.75 0.33
CA SER A 548 -5.27 -14.14 -0.08
C SER A 548 -5.08 -14.38 -1.58
N ILE A 549 -5.30 -13.37 -2.42
CA ILE A 549 -5.12 -13.45 -3.89
C ILE A 549 -3.67 -13.85 -4.21
N HIS A 550 -2.70 -13.21 -3.56
CA HIS A 550 -1.26 -13.52 -3.71
C HIS A 550 -0.85 -14.96 -3.32
N GLN A 551 -1.71 -15.73 -2.63
CA GLN A 551 -1.43 -17.12 -2.27
C GLN A 551 -1.92 -18.13 -3.32
N VAL A 552 -2.87 -17.75 -4.18
CA VAL A 552 -3.44 -18.67 -5.19
C VAL A 552 -2.42 -18.98 -6.30
N ASP A 553 -1.77 -17.95 -6.85
CA ASP A 553 -0.78 -18.12 -7.93
C ASP A 553 0.50 -18.83 -7.49
N ASN A 554 0.94 -18.61 -6.25
CA ASN A 554 2.11 -19.30 -5.69
C ASN A 554 1.93 -20.83 -5.63
N HIS A 555 0.68 -21.32 -5.48
CA HIS A 555 0.38 -22.75 -5.56
C HIS A 555 0.24 -23.28 -7.00
N ALA A 556 -0.11 -22.44 -7.97
CA ALA A 556 -0.22 -22.84 -9.38
C ALA A 556 1.14 -23.10 -10.05
N VAL A 557 2.15 -22.27 -9.76
CA VAL A 557 3.45 -22.29 -10.45
C VAL A 557 4.32 -23.50 -10.08
N HIS A 558 4.15 -24.07 -8.87
CA HIS A 558 5.02 -25.13 -8.36
C HIS A 558 4.67 -26.56 -8.81
N ASN A 559 3.61 -26.76 -9.60
CA ASN A 559 3.15 -28.11 -9.98
C ASN A 559 2.68 -28.24 -11.44
N HIS A 560 3.54 -27.94 -12.43
CA HIS A 560 3.44 -28.54 -13.78
C HIS A 560 4.76 -28.54 -14.59
N LYS A 561 5.77 -29.31 -14.14
CA LYS A 561 6.98 -29.57 -14.94
C LYS A 561 6.93 -30.94 -15.64
N VAL A 562 6.83 -30.89 -16.97
CA VAL A 562 7.09 -31.97 -17.94
C VAL A 562 6.23 -33.24 -17.85
N LYS A 563 5.28 -33.33 -18.80
CA LYS A 563 5.18 -34.53 -19.64
C LYS A 563 4.73 -34.16 -21.06
N SER A 564 5.70 -33.99 -21.96
CA SER A 564 5.42 -34.05 -23.39
C SER A 564 5.02 -35.47 -23.77
N ILE A 565 3.90 -35.61 -24.48
CA ILE A 565 3.52 -36.84 -25.16
C ILE A 565 3.20 -36.46 -26.60
N THR A 566 3.87 -37.16 -27.52
CA THR A 566 3.76 -37.06 -28.99
C THR A 566 2.55 -37.81 -29.53
#